data_AF-A0A7S4ECM5-F1
#
_entry.id   AF-A0A7S4ECM5-F1
#
_cell.length_a   1.000
_cell.length_b   1.000
_cell.length_c   1.000
_cell.angle_alpha   90.00
_cell.angle_beta   90.00
_cell.angle_gamma   90.00
#
_symmetry.space_group_name_H-M   'P 1'
#
loop_
_entity.id
_entity.type
_entity.pdbx_description
1 polymer ?
#
loop_
_entity_poly.entity_id
_entity_poly.type
_entity_poly.pdbx_seq_one_letter_code
_entity_poly.pdbx_strand_id
1 'polypeptide(L)'
;MRLRAAFFLATAAAADTLAIVTEFRSGSTLLGGLVANASTFYFFEPCRLLGGDHNRKVASGSCDALVPRLLACDAALGDKVWREVATKDRGFLGHRVGATKPAAVVTACAARERVAKVTRMDAGLPKAFLDAVDRTLRLVRDPRAVVNSRVRGHMCSNKKISACARTVCKRMAAKDADEERLGLLSRGDYRVVYYERLVTAAAVELDGISRWRGRGKLGVPERHHALRQVNDKSDAECKPGRSCRRDGAAVAARWREELSPADVATIEADERCARTMRRHNYTVL
;
A
#
# COMPACT_ATOMS: atom_id res chain seq x y z
N MET A 1 49.12 -9.75 -31.11
CA MET A 1 48.28 -10.17 -29.97
C MET A 1 47.20 -9.10 -29.76
N ARG A 2 45.98 -9.29 -30.30
CA ARG A 2 44.89 -8.30 -30.22
C ARG A 2 43.97 -8.69 -29.06
N LEU A 3 43.99 -7.91 -27.98
CA LEU A 3 43.06 -8.03 -26.85
C LEU A 3 41.65 -7.66 -27.33
N ARG A 4 40.77 -8.65 -27.48
CA ARG A 4 39.33 -8.44 -27.64
C ARG A 4 38.79 -7.99 -26.29
N ALA A 5 38.43 -6.72 -26.16
CA ALA A 5 37.61 -6.24 -25.06
C ALA A 5 36.24 -6.94 -25.15
N ALA A 6 35.98 -7.85 -24.21
CA ALA A 6 34.66 -8.41 -24.02
C ALA A 6 33.76 -7.32 -23.44
N PHE A 7 32.95 -6.69 -24.30
CA PHE A 7 31.81 -5.89 -23.85
C PHE A 7 30.81 -6.85 -23.21
N PHE A 8 30.82 -6.94 -21.88
CA PHE A 8 29.66 -7.42 -21.15
C PHE A 8 28.55 -6.38 -21.33
N LEU A 9 27.65 -6.63 -22.27
CA LEU A 9 26.32 -6.04 -22.26
C LEU A 9 25.64 -6.55 -20.98
N ALA A 10 25.69 -5.74 -19.92
CA ALA A 10 24.79 -5.92 -18.78
C ALA A 10 23.37 -5.78 -19.33
N THR A 11 22.71 -6.92 -19.55
CA THR A 11 21.26 -6.95 -19.72
C THR A 11 20.67 -6.22 -18.52
N ALA A 12 20.05 -5.06 -18.75
CA ALA A 12 19.37 -4.31 -17.70
C ALA A 12 18.43 -5.29 -16.98
N ALA A 13 18.75 -5.64 -15.74
CA ALA A 13 17.89 -6.50 -14.95
C ALA A 13 16.49 -5.88 -14.96
N ALA A 14 15.48 -6.66 -15.36
CA ALA A 14 14.10 -6.19 -15.39
C ALA A 14 13.78 -5.57 -14.03
N ALA A 15 13.35 -4.31 -14.02
CA ALA A 15 13.21 -3.57 -12.77
C ALA A 15 12.08 -4.16 -11.91
N ASP A 16 12.40 -4.60 -10.69
CA ASP A 16 11.48 -5.19 -9.69
C ASP A 16 10.31 -4.24 -9.40
N THR A 17 9.10 -4.71 -9.71
CA THR A 17 7.83 -4.00 -9.48
C THR A 17 7.07 -4.60 -8.30
N LEU A 18 6.62 -3.73 -7.38
CA LEU A 18 5.90 -4.13 -6.18
C LEU A 18 4.59 -3.34 -6.03
N ALA A 19 3.47 -4.06 -5.93
CA ALA A 19 2.19 -3.49 -5.53
C ALA A 19 1.95 -3.67 -4.03
N ILE A 20 1.66 -2.58 -3.31
CA ILE A 20 1.10 -2.63 -1.95
C ILE A 20 -0.40 -2.47 -2.04
N VAL A 21 -1.16 -3.55 -1.84
CA VAL A 21 -2.61 -3.55 -1.95
C VAL A 21 -3.27 -3.60 -0.58
N THR A 22 -4.17 -2.65 -0.34
CA THR A 22 -4.82 -2.53 0.97
C THR A 22 -6.23 -1.97 0.91
N GLU A 23 -6.98 -2.12 2.00
CA GLU A 23 -8.11 -1.23 2.28
C GLU A 23 -7.61 0.13 2.79
N PHE A 24 -8.21 1.23 2.33
CA PHE A 24 -7.86 2.57 2.81
C PHE A 24 -8.06 2.70 4.32
N ARG A 25 -7.08 3.31 5.01
CA ARG A 25 -6.92 3.40 6.49
C ARG A 25 -6.28 2.18 7.19
N SER A 26 -5.66 1.28 6.43
CA SER A 26 -4.92 0.13 7.01
C SER A 26 -3.44 0.38 7.29
N GLY A 27 -2.94 1.62 7.14
CA GLY A 27 -1.53 1.95 7.39
C GLY A 27 -0.58 1.77 6.20
N SER A 28 -1.09 1.69 4.97
CA SER A 28 -0.25 1.51 3.78
C SER A 28 0.70 2.65 3.48
N THR A 29 0.40 3.86 3.96
CA THR A 29 1.33 4.98 3.91
C THR A 29 2.56 4.69 4.77
N LEU A 30 2.38 4.19 5.99
CA LEU A 30 3.50 3.76 6.84
C LEU A 30 4.30 2.64 6.16
N LEU A 31 3.63 1.56 5.73
CA LEU A 31 4.32 0.44 5.06
C LEU A 31 5.11 0.91 3.83
N GLY A 32 4.52 1.78 3.01
CA GLY A 32 5.20 2.36 1.86
C GLY A 32 6.47 3.12 2.22
N GLY A 33 6.43 3.92 3.28
CA GLY A 33 7.60 4.64 3.80
C GLY A 33 8.67 3.73 4.39
N LEU A 34 8.29 2.55 4.88
CA LEU A 34 9.22 1.55 5.43
C LEU A 34 9.89 0.69 4.35
N VAL A 35 9.22 0.45 3.21
CA VAL A 35 9.78 -0.39 2.14
C VAL A 35 10.47 0.42 1.04
N ALA A 36 10.19 1.72 0.93
CA ALA A 36 10.84 2.60 -0.02
C ALA A 36 12.24 3.01 0.46
N ASN A 37 13.19 3.12 -0.47
CA ASN A 37 14.52 3.65 -0.22
C ASN A 37 14.93 4.64 -1.33
N ALA A 38 16.18 5.13 -1.29
CA ALA A 38 16.68 6.12 -2.25
C ALA A 38 16.64 5.66 -3.73
N SER A 39 16.61 4.35 -3.96
CA SER A 39 16.56 3.69 -5.27
C SER A 39 15.16 3.25 -5.69
N THR A 40 14.12 3.56 -4.89
CA THR A 40 12.74 3.14 -5.14
C THR A 40 11.88 4.26 -5.70
N PHE A 41 11.51 4.23 -6.97
CA PHE A 41 10.46 5.10 -7.52
C PHE A 41 9.09 4.68 -6.97
N TYR A 42 8.47 5.57 -6.20
CA TYR A 42 7.26 5.26 -5.45
C TYR A 42 6.04 6.03 -5.98
N PHE A 43 5.01 5.31 -6.40
CA PHE A 43 3.72 5.84 -6.83
C PHE A 43 2.74 5.92 -5.65
N PHE A 44 2.36 7.13 -5.25
CA PHE A 44 1.45 7.34 -4.13
C PHE A 44 -0.02 7.37 -4.58
N GLU A 45 -0.77 6.29 -4.29
CA GLU A 45 -2.19 6.17 -4.65
C GLU A 45 -2.50 6.50 -6.12
N PRO A 46 -1.85 5.82 -7.08
CA PRO A 46 -1.97 6.11 -8.51
C PRO A 46 -3.41 6.09 -9.03
N CYS A 47 -4.33 5.33 -8.41
CA CYS A 47 -5.75 5.37 -8.77
C CYS A 47 -6.39 6.77 -8.65
N ARG A 48 -5.80 7.70 -7.87
CA ARG A 48 -6.27 9.09 -7.74
C ARG A 48 -6.12 9.90 -9.02
N LEU A 49 -5.30 9.45 -9.96
CA LEU A 49 -5.10 10.07 -11.26
C LEU A 49 -6.35 9.94 -12.15
N LEU A 50 -7.20 8.95 -11.89
CA LEU A 50 -8.40 8.66 -12.68
C LEU A 50 -9.64 9.47 -12.22
N GLY A 51 -9.44 10.57 -11.48
CA GLY A 51 -10.52 11.49 -11.12
C GLY A 51 -11.46 10.95 -10.04
N GLY A 52 -10.97 10.87 -8.80
CA GLY A 52 -11.80 10.56 -7.64
C GLY A 52 -11.24 11.17 -6.36
N ASP A 53 -12.05 11.97 -5.66
CA ASP A 53 -11.82 12.23 -4.25
C ASP A 53 -12.10 10.96 -3.42
N HIS A 54 -11.79 10.94 -2.12
CA HIS A 54 -11.88 9.72 -1.26
C HIS A 54 -13.22 8.94 -1.35
N ASN A 55 -14.29 9.57 -1.85
CA ASN A 55 -15.64 9.04 -1.92
C ASN A 55 -16.19 8.81 -3.35
N ARG A 56 -15.45 9.10 -4.43
CA ARG A 56 -15.97 8.93 -5.82
C ARG A 56 -15.45 7.65 -6.47
N LYS A 57 -16.39 6.89 -7.07
CA LYS A 57 -16.07 5.81 -8.01
C LYS A 57 -15.27 6.41 -9.17
N VAL A 58 -14.15 5.78 -9.50
CA VAL A 58 -13.36 6.11 -10.67
C VAL A 58 -14.20 5.77 -11.91
N ALA A 59 -14.58 6.77 -12.70
CA ALA A 59 -15.56 6.65 -13.78
C ALA A 59 -14.96 6.45 -15.18
N SER A 60 -13.64 6.53 -15.35
CA SER A 60 -13.00 6.27 -16.65
C SER A 60 -11.61 5.68 -16.48
N GLY A 61 -11.47 4.39 -16.80
CA GLY A 61 -10.26 3.60 -16.60
C GLY A 61 -10.29 2.84 -15.27
N SER A 62 -9.88 1.57 -15.32
CA SER A 62 -9.80 0.72 -14.14
C SER A 62 -8.40 0.88 -13.52
N CYS A 63 -8.30 1.01 -12.18
CA CYS A 63 -7.00 1.22 -11.54
C CYS A 63 -6.04 0.04 -11.79
N ASP A 64 -6.61 -1.15 -11.91
CA ASP A 64 -5.98 -2.40 -12.35
C ASP A 64 -5.34 -2.32 -13.74
N ALA A 65 -5.82 -1.46 -14.64
CA ALA A 65 -5.17 -1.22 -15.93
C ALA A 65 -4.11 -0.10 -15.85
N LEU A 66 -4.32 0.93 -15.03
CA LEU A 66 -3.40 2.06 -14.91
C LEU A 66 -2.10 1.68 -14.19
N VAL A 67 -2.20 0.97 -13.07
CA VAL A 67 -1.04 0.72 -12.19
C VAL A 67 0.05 -0.09 -12.88
N PRO A 68 -0.24 -1.19 -13.61
CA PRO A 68 0.79 -1.91 -14.34
C PRO A 68 1.52 -1.04 -15.36
N ARG A 69 0.80 -0.17 -16.08
CA ARG A 69 1.40 0.75 -17.05
C ARG A 69 2.31 1.79 -16.39
N LEU A 70 1.92 2.30 -15.22
CA LEU A 70 2.77 3.20 -14.42
C LEU A 70 4.03 2.47 -13.92
N LEU A 71 3.87 1.26 -13.40
CA LEU A 71 4.99 0.42 -12.96
C LEU A 71 5.88 0.02 -14.13
N ALA A 72 5.37 -0.05 -15.36
CA ALA A 72 6.17 -0.23 -16.58
C ALA A 72 6.83 1.08 -17.07
N CYS A 73 6.57 2.21 -16.43
CA CYS A 73 6.98 3.55 -16.86
C CYS A 73 6.54 3.89 -18.30
N ASP A 74 5.32 3.48 -18.68
CA ASP A 74 4.79 3.65 -20.02
C ASP A 74 4.62 5.14 -20.38
N ALA A 75 5.47 5.63 -21.29
CA ALA A 75 5.42 6.99 -21.79
C ALA A 75 4.11 7.30 -22.55
N ALA A 76 3.43 6.28 -23.11
CA ALA A 76 2.17 6.43 -23.83
C ALA A 76 0.98 6.76 -22.91
N LEU A 77 1.16 6.79 -21.59
CA LEU A 77 0.19 7.38 -20.66
C LEU A 77 0.05 8.90 -20.84
N GLY A 78 1.00 9.54 -21.50
CA GLY A 78 0.96 10.94 -21.90
C GLY A 78 1.38 11.94 -20.82
N ASP A 79 1.75 13.13 -21.27
CA ASP A 79 2.33 14.19 -20.44
C ASP A 79 1.44 14.66 -19.29
N LYS A 80 0.12 14.56 -19.44
CA LYS A 80 -0.81 14.93 -18.37
C LYS A 80 -0.65 14.01 -17.16
N VAL A 81 -0.64 12.69 -17.38
CA VAL A 81 -0.49 11.70 -16.31
C VAL A 81 0.85 11.87 -15.62
N TRP A 82 1.94 11.99 -16.38
CA TRP A 82 3.29 12.14 -15.82
C TRP A 82 3.50 13.48 -15.11
N ARG A 83 2.84 14.56 -15.52
CA ARG A 83 2.79 15.82 -14.73
C ARG A 83 2.06 15.63 -13.41
N GLU A 84 0.96 14.90 -13.40
CA GLU A 84 0.23 14.62 -12.17
C GLU A 84 1.05 13.74 -11.21
N VAL A 85 1.75 12.73 -11.71
CA VAL A 85 2.73 11.96 -10.93
C VAL A 85 3.79 12.89 -10.33
N ALA A 86 4.39 13.75 -11.17
CA ALA A 86 5.42 14.70 -10.76
C ALA A 86 4.98 15.72 -9.69
N THR A 87 3.67 15.98 -9.56
CA THR A 87 3.11 16.96 -8.63
C THR A 87 2.56 16.31 -7.37
N LYS A 88 1.77 15.25 -7.51
CA LYS A 88 1.08 14.57 -6.38
C LYS A 88 2.02 13.71 -5.56
N ASP A 89 3.06 13.15 -6.16
CA ASP A 89 3.95 12.23 -5.45
C ASP A 89 5.10 12.96 -4.75
N ARG A 90 5.31 14.27 -4.97
CA ARG A 90 6.36 15.10 -4.34
C ARG A 90 6.51 14.93 -2.83
N GLY A 91 5.43 14.59 -2.14
CA GLY A 91 5.45 14.33 -0.70
C GLY A 91 6.05 12.97 -0.33
N PHE A 92 5.74 11.91 -1.07
CA PHE A 92 6.26 10.57 -0.76
C PHE A 92 7.62 10.29 -1.36
N LEU A 93 7.99 11.09 -2.37
CA LEU A 93 9.30 11.08 -2.99
C LEU A 93 10.32 11.69 -2.02
N GLY A 94 11.17 10.83 -1.46
CA GLY A 94 12.53 11.22 -1.08
C GLY A 94 13.44 11.46 -2.30
N HIS A 95 12.90 11.61 -3.51
CA HIS A 95 13.69 11.88 -4.70
C HIS A 95 13.74 13.40 -4.93
N ARG A 96 14.89 14.06 -4.96
CA ARG A 96 15.99 13.88 -5.93
C ARG A 96 15.57 13.73 -7.40
N VAL A 97 14.29 13.85 -7.75
CA VAL A 97 13.93 14.23 -9.11
C VAL A 97 13.63 15.71 -9.05
N GLY A 98 14.64 16.53 -9.31
CA GLY A 98 14.44 17.95 -9.65
C GLY A 98 13.68 18.13 -10.98
N ALA A 99 13.17 17.04 -11.57
CA ALA A 99 12.47 17.05 -12.84
C ALA A 99 11.04 17.54 -12.66
N THR A 100 10.75 18.66 -13.31
CA THR A 100 9.40 19.17 -13.54
C THR A 100 8.81 18.69 -14.86
N LYS A 101 9.63 18.08 -15.74
CA LYS A 101 9.24 17.66 -17.10
C LYS A 101 8.84 16.18 -17.14
N PRO A 102 7.72 15.81 -17.79
CA PRO A 102 7.25 14.43 -17.95
C PRO A 102 8.31 13.43 -18.36
N ALA A 103 9.06 13.72 -19.44
CA ALA A 103 10.08 12.81 -19.95
C ALA A 103 11.14 12.47 -18.90
N ALA A 104 11.59 13.44 -18.11
CA ALA A 104 12.57 13.21 -17.06
C ALA A 104 12.00 12.41 -15.87
N VAL A 105 10.69 12.50 -15.61
CA VAL A 105 10.01 11.66 -14.62
C VAL A 105 9.92 10.21 -15.10
N VAL A 106 9.60 9.99 -16.38
CA VAL A 106 9.61 8.66 -17.01
C VAL A 106 11.00 8.03 -16.94
N THR A 107 12.05 8.77 -17.32
CA THR A 107 13.44 8.30 -17.22
C THR A 107 13.82 7.95 -15.77
N ALA A 108 13.43 8.81 -14.81
CA ALA A 108 13.69 8.57 -13.40
C ALA A 108 12.94 7.35 -12.83
N CYS A 109 11.77 7.02 -13.39
CA CYS A 109 10.99 5.83 -13.08
C CYS A 109 11.71 4.56 -13.56
N ALA A 110 12.21 4.55 -14.79
CA ALA A 110 12.81 3.37 -15.40
C ALA A 110 14.13 2.92 -14.74
N ALA A 111 14.87 3.85 -14.13
CA ALA A 111 16.18 3.59 -13.52
C ALA A 111 16.12 3.06 -12.07
N ARG A 112 14.94 2.71 -11.56
CA ARG A 112 14.70 2.44 -10.15
C ARG A 112 13.84 1.21 -9.95
N GLU A 113 13.88 0.65 -8.75
CA GLU A 113 12.82 -0.24 -8.26
C GLU A 113 11.50 0.54 -8.24
N ARG A 114 10.37 -0.11 -8.55
CA ARG A 114 9.10 0.59 -8.70
C ARG A 114 8.06 0.05 -7.74
N VAL A 115 7.48 0.91 -6.91
CA VAL A 115 6.49 0.53 -5.90
C VAL A 115 5.21 1.33 -6.10
N ALA A 116 4.05 0.67 -6.12
CA ALA A 116 2.76 1.33 -6.18
C ALA A 116 1.90 1.02 -4.97
N LYS A 117 1.45 2.05 -4.25
CA LYS A 117 0.53 1.90 -3.12
C LYS A 117 -0.92 2.05 -3.56
N VAL A 118 -1.68 0.96 -3.52
CA VAL A 118 -3.04 0.86 -4.03
C VAL A 118 -4.05 0.65 -2.90
N THR A 119 -4.89 1.65 -2.65
CA THR A 119 -5.90 1.65 -1.56
C THR A 119 -7.35 1.60 -2.05
N ARG A 120 -7.56 1.69 -3.38
CA ARG A 120 -8.87 1.94 -4.02
C ARG A 120 -9.23 0.89 -5.08
N MET A 121 -8.89 -0.38 -4.83
CA MET A 121 -9.43 -1.48 -5.63
C MET A 121 -10.75 -1.94 -5.01
N ASP A 122 -11.85 -1.53 -5.65
CA ASP A 122 -13.22 -1.77 -5.19
C ASP A 122 -13.70 -3.20 -5.49
N ALA A 123 -13.20 -3.79 -6.59
CA ALA A 123 -13.67 -5.08 -7.13
C ALA A 123 -12.82 -6.30 -6.71
N GLY A 124 -11.97 -6.17 -5.70
CA GLY A 124 -11.07 -7.25 -5.26
C GLY A 124 -9.66 -7.13 -5.84
N LEU A 125 -9.07 -8.24 -6.25
CA LEU A 125 -7.72 -8.39 -6.80
C LEU A 125 -7.78 -8.99 -8.22
N PRO A 126 -7.90 -8.18 -9.27
CA PRO A 126 -7.98 -8.68 -10.63
C PRO A 126 -6.72 -9.49 -11.01
N LYS A 127 -6.91 -10.68 -11.59
CA LYS A 127 -5.78 -11.56 -11.97
C LYS A 127 -4.81 -10.85 -12.92
N ALA A 128 -5.34 -10.16 -13.94
CA ALA A 128 -4.52 -9.40 -14.89
C ALA A 128 -3.64 -8.33 -14.23
N PHE A 129 -4.12 -7.70 -13.15
CA PHE A 129 -3.33 -6.76 -12.36
C PHE A 129 -2.20 -7.48 -11.61
N LEU A 130 -2.50 -8.62 -10.98
CA LEU A 130 -1.52 -9.41 -10.24
C LEU A 130 -0.45 -10.04 -11.13
N ASP A 131 -0.79 -10.43 -12.34
CA ASP A 131 0.14 -11.01 -13.31
C ASP A 131 1.06 -9.95 -13.94
N ALA A 132 0.66 -8.67 -13.89
CA ALA A 132 1.40 -7.57 -14.49
C ALA A 132 2.32 -6.83 -13.50
N VAL A 133 2.46 -7.36 -12.27
CA VAL A 133 3.39 -6.88 -11.25
C VAL A 133 4.23 -8.05 -10.75
N ASP A 134 5.52 -7.84 -10.52
CA ASP A 134 6.43 -8.92 -10.13
C ASP A 134 6.11 -9.45 -8.74
N ARG A 135 5.62 -8.57 -7.85
CA ARG A 135 5.31 -8.90 -6.46
C ARG A 135 4.14 -8.09 -5.93
N THR A 136 3.38 -8.69 -5.01
CA THR A 136 2.28 -8.04 -4.30
C THR A 136 2.38 -8.23 -2.78
N LEU A 137 2.42 -7.12 -2.05
CA LEU A 137 2.19 -7.06 -0.61
C LEU A 137 0.73 -6.72 -0.33
N ARG A 138 0.00 -7.64 0.29
CA ARG A 138 -1.34 -7.36 0.82
C ARG A 138 -1.23 -6.90 2.26
N LEU A 139 -1.54 -5.62 2.50
CA LEU A 139 -1.67 -5.12 3.87
C LEU A 139 -3.09 -5.34 4.38
N VAL A 140 -3.20 -6.01 5.52
CA VAL A 140 -4.44 -6.27 6.24
C VAL A 140 -4.37 -5.61 7.61
N ARG A 141 -5.51 -5.09 8.05
CA ARG A 141 -5.70 -4.48 9.38
C ARG A 141 -7.05 -4.91 9.91
N ASP A 142 -7.21 -4.93 11.23
CA ASP A 142 -8.49 -5.21 11.88
C ASP A 142 -9.62 -4.33 11.29
N PRO A 143 -10.73 -4.92 10.79
CA PRO A 143 -11.83 -4.15 10.22
C PRO A 143 -12.42 -3.12 11.18
N ARG A 144 -12.43 -3.38 12.49
CA ARG A 144 -12.90 -2.44 13.52
C ARG A 144 -12.02 -1.19 13.55
N ALA A 145 -10.70 -1.38 13.48
CA ALA A 145 -9.73 -0.28 13.41
C ALA A 145 -9.89 0.55 12.12
N VAL A 146 -10.13 -0.12 10.99
CA VAL A 146 -10.35 0.56 9.69
C VAL A 146 -11.65 1.37 9.71
N VAL A 147 -12.75 0.79 10.16
CA VAL A 147 -14.06 1.45 10.25
C VAL A 147 -14.00 2.65 11.19
N ASN A 148 -13.48 2.46 12.41
CA ASN A 148 -13.31 3.54 13.39
C ASN A 148 -12.50 4.71 12.79
N SER A 149 -11.36 4.41 12.16
CA SER A 149 -10.51 5.41 11.53
C SER A 149 -11.23 6.22 10.45
N ARG A 150 -12.12 5.60 9.67
CA ARG A 150 -12.89 6.28 8.63
C ARG A 150 -14.03 7.11 9.20
N VAL A 151 -14.77 6.61 10.19
CA VAL A 151 -15.89 7.34 10.80
C VAL A 151 -15.38 8.62 11.44
N ARG A 152 -14.30 8.53 12.23
CA ARG A 152 -13.64 9.70 12.83
C ARG A 152 -13.07 10.67 11.81
N GLY A 153 -12.53 10.16 10.70
CA GLY A 153 -12.04 10.98 9.60
C GLY A 153 -13.13 11.56 8.70
N HIS A 154 -14.41 11.34 9.01
CA HIS A 154 -15.56 11.73 8.17
C HIS A 154 -15.49 11.17 6.73
N MET A 155 -14.93 9.97 6.58
CA MET A 155 -14.71 9.26 5.31
C MET A 155 -15.79 8.21 5.02
N CYS A 156 -16.85 8.17 5.82
CA CYS A 156 -18.01 7.32 5.60
C CYS A 156 -19.21 8.21 5.28
N SER A 157 -20.04 7.83 4.30
CA SER A 157 -21.30 8.52 4.04
C SER A 157 -22.19 8.50 5.29
N ASN A 158 -22.73 9.66 5.65
CA ASN A 158 -23.64 9.86 6.79
C ASN A 158 -23.08 9.52 8.18
N LYS A 159 -21.75 9.32 8.33
CA LYS A 159 -21.06 8.99 9.59
C LYS A 159 -21.61 7.75 10.33
N LYS A 160 -22.46 6.94 9.69
CA LYS A 160 -23.06 5.74 10.31
C LYS A 160 -22.08 4.57 10.27
N ILE A 161 -21.80 3.98 11.43
CA ILE A 161 -20.88 2.85 11.58
C ILE A 161 -21.32 1.66 10.74
N SER A 162 -22.61 1.30 10.75
CA SER A 162 -23.15 0.19 9.95
C SER A 162 -22.98 0.38 8.44
N ALA A 163 -23.20 1.59 7.92
CA ALA A 163 -23.00 1.90 6.50
C ALA A 163 -21.50 1.87 6.12
N CYS A 164 -20.65 2.35 7.03
CA CYS A 164 -19.21 2.32 6.82
C CYS A 164 -18.66 0.89 6.85
N ALA A 165 -19.06 0.10 7.86
CA ALA A 165 -18.74 -1.31 7.98
C ALA A 165 -19.13 -2.04 6.69
N ARG A 166 -20.39 -1.95 6.26
CA ARG A 166 -20.86 -2.58 5.01
C ARG A 166 -19.95 -2.33 3.81
N THR A 167 -19.49 -1.09 3.64
CA THR A 167 -18.61 -0.72 2.52
C THR A 167 -17.18 -1.26 2.70
N VAL A 168 -16.60 -1.08 3.89
CA VAL A 168 -15.25 -1.56 4.23
C VAL A 168 -15.20 -3.08 4.16
N CYS A 169 -16.10 -3.77 4.86
CA CYS A 169 -16.17 -5.22 4.95
C CYS A 169 -16.38 -5.85 3.57
N LYS A 170 -17.24 -5.26 2.71
CA LYS A 170 -17.43 -5.73 1.32
C LYS A 170 -16.13 -5.70 0.53
N ARG A 171 -15.35 -4.63 0.61
CA ARG A 171 -14.10 -4.48 -0.15
C ARG A 171 -12.96 -5.34 0.39
N MET A 172 -12.92 -5.59 1.69
CA MET A 172 -11.96 -6.49 2.30
C MET A 172 -12.28 -7.95 1.93
N ALA A 173 -13.54 -8.36 2.13
CA ALA A 173 -13.99 -9.72 1.80
C ALA A 173 -13.86 -10.05 0.31
N ALA A 174 -14.03 -9.07 -0.60
CA ALA A 174 -13.79 -9.28 -2.02
C ALA A 174 -12.32 -9.63 -2.31
N LYS A 175 -11.36 -8.97 -1.64
CA LYS A 175 -9.93 -9.27 -1.79
C LYS A 175 -9.60 -10.64 -1.19
N ASP A 176 -10.17 -10.97 -0.03
CA ASP A 176 -10.00 -12.27 0.61
C ASP A 176 -10.55 -13.41 -0.26
N ALA A 177 -11.69 -13.20 -0.91
CA ALA A 177 -12.27 -14.16 -1.85
C ALA A 177 -11.39 -14.37 -3.08
N ASP A 178 -10.80 -13.30 -3.63
CA ASP A 178 -9.86 -13.42 -4.75
C ASP A 178 -8.55 -14.08 -4.35
N GLU A 179 -8.04 -13.82 -3.15
CA GLU A 179 -6.86 -14.53 -2.62
C GLU A 179 -7.07 -16.04 -2.59
N GLU A 180 -8.23 -16.49 -2.12
CA GLU A 180 -8.59 -17.90 -2.06
C GLU A 180 -8.80 -18.48 -3.45
N ARG A 181 -9.66 -17.84 -4.26
CA ARG A 181 -10.00 -18.28 -5.62
C ARG A 181 -8.79 -18.38 -6.54
N LEU A 182 -7.82 -17.47 -6.39
CA LEU A 182 -6.60 -17.44 -7.21
C LEU A 182 -5.42 -18.19 -6.56
N GLY A 183 -5.61 -18.79 -5.38
CA GLY A 183 -4.54 -19.50 -4.67
C GLY A 183 -3.35 -18.60 -4.35
N LEU A 184 -3.57 -17.32 -4.03
CA LEU A 184 -2.47 -16.35 -3.94
C LEU A 184 -1.49 -16.66 -2.81
N LEU A 185 -1.97 -17.23 -1.71
CA LEU A 185 -1.12 -17.51 -0.54
C LEU A 185 -0.06 -18.59 -0.79
N SER A 186 -0.21 -19.42 -1.84
CA SER A 186 0.81 -20.39 -2.24
C SER A 186 1.80 -19.83 -3.27
N ARG A 187 1.58 -18.61 -3.77
CA ARG A 187 2.49 -17.98 -4.74
C ARG A 187 3.70 -17.38 -4.03
N GLY A 188 4.88 -17.57 -4.60
CA GLY A 188 6.12 -16.96 -4.09
C GLY A 188 6.19 -15.44 -4.24
N ASP A 189 5.34 -14.85 -5.09
CA ASP A 189 5.26 -13.43 -5.41
C ASP A 189 4.15 -12.67 -4.67
N TYR A 190 3.42 -13.34 -3.77
CA TYR A 190 2.37 -12.74 -2.96
C TYR A 190 2.65 -12.92 -1.47
N ARG A 191 2.48 -11.84 -0.68
CA ARG A 191 2.64 -11.92 0.78
C ARG A 191 1.64 -11.04 1.51
N VAL A 192 1.01 -11.60 2.54
CA VAL A 192 0.17 -10.86 3.48
C VAL A 192 1.03 -10.25 4.59
N VAL A 193 0.75 -9.00 4.92
CA VAL A 193 1.35 -8.24 6.02
C VAL A 193 0.23 -7.72 6.90
N TYR A 194 0.37 -7.90 8.21
CA TYR A 194 -0.61 -7.42 9.19
C TYR A 194 -0.13 -6.11 9.80
N TYR A 195 -0.98 -5.08 9.80
CA TYR A 195 -0.63 -3.76 10.36
C TYR A 195 -0.21 -3.86 11.83
N GLU A 196 -0.93 -4.65 12.62
CA GLU A 196 -0.71 -4.88 14.04
C GLU A 196 0.68 -5.46 14.29
N ARG A 197 1.12 -6.44 13.46
CA ARG A 197 2.49 -6.98 13.52
C ARG A 197 3.53 -6.00 13.00
N LEU A 198 3.22 -5.26 11.94
CA LEU A 198 4.10 -4.25 11.36
C LEU A 198 4.48 -3.18 12.38
N VAL A 199 3.57 -2.80 13.27
CA VAL A 199 3.83 -1.76 14.28
C VAL A 199 4.34 -2.29 15.61
N THR A 200 4.00 -3.53 15.99
CA THR A 200 4.47 -4.12 17.27
C THR A 200 5.77 -4.90 17.13
N ALA A 201 6.08 -5.42 15.94
CA ALA A 201 7.24 -6.24 15.65
C ALA A 201 7.93 -5.80 14.34
N ALA A 202 8.03 -4.49 14.12
CA ALA A 202 8.45 -3.87 12.86
C ALA A 202 9.74 -4.46 12.28
N ALA A 203 10.79 -4.60 13.10
CA ALA A 203 12.07 -5.13 12.63
C ALA A 203 11.95 -6.56 12.08
N VAL A 204 11.17 -7.42 12.76
CA VAL A 204 10.95 -8.82 12.34
C VAL A 204 10.13 -8.86 11.05
N GLU A 205 9.07 -8.08 10.97
CA GLU A 205 8.20 -8.07 9.78
C GLU A 205 8.94 -7.53 8.56
N LEU A 206 9.74 -6.47 8.72
CA LEU A 206 10.52 -5.89 7.63
C LEU A 206 11.70 -6.77 7.20
N ASP A 207 12.37 -7.47 8.11
CA ASP A 207 13.36 -8.50 7.75
C ASP A 207 12.69 -9.66 6.98
N GLY A 208 11.44 -9.99 7.31
CA GLY A 208 10.62 -10.95 6.58
C GLY A 208 10.30 -10.49 5.15
N ILE A 209 9.83 -9.25 5.01
CA ILE A 209 9.54 -8.64 3.71
C ILE A 209 10.83 -8.53 2.89
N SER A 210 11.92 -8.04 3.46
CA SER A 210 13.21 -7.88 2.76
C SER A 210 13.74 -9.21 2.22
N ARG A 211 13.70 -10.28 3.02
CA ARG A 211 14.10 -11.63 2.59
C ARG A 211 13.19 -12.18 1.50
N TRP A 212 11.88 -12.03 1.64
CA TRP A 212 10.91 -12.44 0.63
C TRP A 212 11.14 -11.74 -0.72
N ARG A 213 11.65 -10.50 -0.68
CA ARG A 213 12.07 -9.74 -1.87
C ARG A 213 13.45 -10.11 -2.43
N GLY A 214 14.14 -11.09 -1.84
CA GLY A 214 15.50 -11.49 -2.23
C GLY A 214 16.59 -10.50 -1.81
N ARG A 215 16.33 -9.60 -0.84
CA ARG A 215 17.27 -8.56 -0.40
C ARG A 215 18.04 -8.89 0.88
N GLY A 216 17.83 -10.10 1.43
CA GLY A 216 18.40 -10.48 2.72
C GLY A 216 17.75 -9.72 3.89
N LYS A 217 18.47 -9.63 5.02
CA LYS A 217 18.02 -8.88 6.19
C LYS A 217 18.30 -7.38 6.02
N LEU A 218 17.49 -6.55 6.67
CA LEU A 218 17.77 -5.12 6.73
C LEU A 218 19.09 -4.84 7.46
N GLY A 219 19.79 -3.79 7.02
CA GLY A 219 20.91 -3.25 7.76
C GLY A 219 20.45 -2.56 9.06
N VAL A 220 21.41 -2.30 9.95
CA VAL A 220 21.17 -1.59 11.21
C VAL A 220 20.54 -0.20 11.00
N PRO A 221 21.00 0.63 10.04
CA PRO A 221 20.42 1.94 9.79
C PRO A 221 18.94 1.88 9.37
N GLU A 222 18.59 0.95 8.48
CA GLU A 222 17.22 0.75 8.01
C GLU A 222 16.31 0.29 9.14
N ARG A 223 16.76 -0.65 9.97
CA ARG A 223 16.02 -1.08 11.17
C ARG A 223 15.80 0.07 12.15
N HIS A 224 16.84 0.86 12.42
CA HIS A 224 16.73 1.99 13.33
C HIS A 224 15.80 3.07 12.78
N HIS A 225 15.83 3.33 11.47
CA HIS A 225 14.88 4.21 10.81
C HIS A 225 13.44 3.71 10.94
N ALA A 226 13.20 2.42 10.67
CA ALA A 226 11.89 1.81 10.79
C ALA A 226 11.33 1.87 12.21
N LEU A 227 12.13 1.52 13.22
CA LEU A 227 11.73 1.56 14.62
C LEU A 227 11.37 2.98 15.07
N ARG A 228 12.11 3.99 14.60
CA ARG A 228 11.76 5.39 14.84
C ARG A 228 10.42 5.75 14.22
N GLN A 229 10.14 5.34 12.98
CA GLN A 229 8.85 5.66 12.34
C GLN A 229 7.63 5.05 13.06
N VAL A 230 7.76 3.86 13.64
CA VAL A 230 6.63 3.16 14.30
C VAL A 230 6.45 3.53 15.78
N ASN A 231 7.51 4.01 16.44
CA ASN A 231 7.52 4.33 17.88
C ASN A 231 7.47 5.84 18.16
N ASP A 232 7.45 6.70 17.15
CA ASP A 232 7.44 8.15 17.34
C ASP A 232 6.11 8.60 17.95
N LYS A 233 6.16 9.14 19.17
CA LYS A 233 4.99 9.60 19.93
C LYS A 233 4.55 11.03 19.60
N SER A 234 5.21 11.71 18.67
CA SER A 234 4.92 13.11 18.35
C SER A 234 3.79 13.27 17.33
N ASP A 235 2.70 13.96 17.71
CA ASP A 235 1.69 14.42 16.75
C ASP A 235 2.19 15.59 15.86
N ALA A 236 3.44 16.03 16.05
CA ALA A 236 4.03 17.23 15.47
C ALA A 236 4.21 17.18 13.93
N GLU A 237 4.18 15.98 13.31
CA GLU A 237 4.38 15.82 11.86
C GLU A 237 3.13 15.33 11.10
N CYS A 238 1.94 15.80 11.47
CA CYS A 238 0.73 15.57 10.68
C CYS A 238 0.67 16.49 9.43
N LYS A 239 1.32 16.10 8.33
CA LYS A 239 1.13 16.78 7.03
C LYS A 239 -0.05 16.17 6.25
N PRO A 240 -0.90 16.98 5.59
CA PRO A 240 -1.96 16.48 4.72
C PRO A 240 -1.44 15.47 3.69
N GLY A 241 -2.11 14.32 3.57
CA GLY A 241 -1.69 13.25 2.66
C GLY A 241 -0.58 12.33 3.17
N ARG A 242 0.01 12.57 4.35
CA ARG A 242 0.97 11.66 5.00
C ARG A 242 0.34 10.99 6.23
N SER A 243 0.85 9.82 6.60
CA SER A 243 0.59 9.28 7.94
C SER A 243 1.33 10.17 8.94
N CYS A 244 0.63 10.65 9.97
CA CYS A 244 1.31 11.26 11.10
C CYS A 244 2.26 10.23 11.72
N ARG A 245 3.43 10.68 12.15
CA ARG A 245 4.26 9.89 13.06
C ARG A 245 3.47 9.74 14.35
N ARG A 246 3.26 8.50 14.78
CA ARG A 246 2.43 8.14 15.94
C ARG A 246 2.94 6.83 16.50
N ASP A 247 2.68 6.62 17.78
CA ASP A 247 2.81 5.30 18.40
C ASP A 247 1.90 4.32 17.66
N GLY A 248 2.51 3.49 16.81
CA GLY A 248 1.80 2.57 15.94
C GLY A 248 1.04 1.51 16.72
N ALA A 249 1.59 1.05 17.85
CA ALA A 249 0.94 0.08 18.72
C ALA A 249 -0.31 0.67 19.37
N ALA A 250 -0.22 1.91 19.88
CA ALA A 250 -1.38 2.63 20.39
C ALA A 250 -2.44 2.84 19.29
N VAL A 251 -2.03 3.20 18.07
CA VAL A 251 -2.95 3.36 16.93
C VAL A 251 -3.61 2.04 16.53
N ALA A 252 -2.92 0.91 16.62
CA ALA A 252 -3.48 -0.41 16.34
C ALA A 252 -4.61 -0.78 17.32
N ALA A 253 -4.44 -0.50 18.62
CA ALA A 253 -5.41 -0.84 19.65
C ALA A 253 -6.52 0.21 19.85
N ARG A 254 -6.33 1.44 19.35
CA ARG A 254 -7.19 2.62 19.63
C ARG A 254 -8.70 2.41 19.48
N TRP A 255 -9.14 1.55 18.55
CA TRP A 255 -10.56 1.29 18.37
C TRP A 255 -11.23 0.68 19.61
N ARG A 256 -10.47 0.00 20.47
CA ARG A 256 -10.96 -0.59 21.74
C ARG A 256 -11.43 0.45 22.73
N GLU A 257 -10.85 1.64 22.68
CA GLU A 257 -11.18 2.78 23.55
C GLU A 257 -12.21 3.70 22.90
N GLU A 258 -12.23 3.77 21.56
CA GLU A 258 -13.02 4.75 20.82
C GLU A 258 -14.37 4.23 20.30
N LEU A 259 -14.53 2.92 20.14
CA LEU A 259 -15.82 2.32 19.74
C LEU A 259 -16.60 1.88 20.97
N SER A 260 -17.90 2.16 20.99
CA SER A 260 -18.79 1.59 22.00
C SER A 260 -18.97 0.08 21.78
N PRO A 261 -19.36 -0.71 22.80
CA PRO A 261 -19.71 -2.12 22.62
C PRO A 261 -20.76 -2.35 21.53
N ALA A 262 -21.75 -1.46 21.41
CA ALA A 262 -22.78 -1.54 20.37
C ALA A 262 -22.21 -1.32 18.95
N ASP A 263 -21.22 -0.45 18.81
CA ASP A 263 -20.52 -0.22 17.54
C ASP A 263 -19.66 -1.40 17.14
N VAL A 264 -18.94 -1.99 18.11
CA VAL A 264 -18.17 -3.22 17.90
C VAL A 264 -19.10 -4.34 17.43
N ALA A 265 -20.20 -4.58 18.15
CA ALA A 265 -21.20 -5.58 17.78
C ALA A 265 -21.79 -5.31 16.38
N THR A 266 -22.03 -4.04 16.02
CA THR A 266 -22.52 -3.67 14.69
C THR A 266 -21.53 -4.03 13.58
N ILE A 267 -20.23 -3.84 13.80
CA ILE A 267 -19.19 -4.18 12.82
C ILE A 267 -19.03 -5.69 12.72
N GLU A 268 -19.03 -6.39 13.85
CA GLU A 268 -18.84 -7.84 13.93
C GLU A 268 -20.05 -8.64 13.44
N ALA A 269 -21.25 -8.09 13.57
CA ALA A 269 -22.47 -8.67 13.00
C ALA A 269 -22.53 -8.59 11.46
N ASP A 270 -21.71 -7.74 10.81
CA ASP A 270 -21.58 -7.78 9.36
C ASP A 270 -20.81 -9.05 8.95
N GLU A 271 -21.51 -10.02 8.36
CA GLU A 271 -20.96 -11.33 7.99
C GLU A 271 -19.65 -11.26 7.19
N ARG A 272 -19.46 -10.20 6.38
CA ARG A 272 -18.24 -10.01 5.59
C ARG A 272 -17.07 -9.61 6.47
N CYS A 273 -17.31 -8.77 7.47
CA CYS A 273 -16.30 -8.44 8.47
C CYS A 273 -16.01 -9.65 9.35
N ALA A 274 -17.03 -10.35 9.84
CA ALA A 274 -16.85 -11.57 10.62
C ALA A 274 -15.99 -12.62 9.86
N ARG A 275 -16.25 -12.79 8.55
CA ARG A 275 -15.44 -13.66 7.68
C ARG A 275 -14.00 -13.19 7.55
N THR A 276 -13.79 -11.90 7.27
CA THR A 276 -12.46 -11.28 7.18
C THR A 276 -11.71 -11.47 8.50
N MET A 277 -12.37 -11.22 9.63
CA MET A 277 -11.78 -11.36 10.97
C MET A 277 -11.35 -12.79 11.26
N ARG A 278 -12.23 -13.78 11.02
CA ARG A 278 -11.90 -15.20 11.18
C ARG A 278 -10.73 -15.63 10.29
N ARG A 279 -10.75 -15.26 9.00
CA ARG A 279 -9.67 -15.59 8.05
C ARG A 279 -8.32 -15.06 8.49
N HIS A 280 -8.31 -13.87 9.07
CA HIS A 280 -7.09 -13.16 9.47
C HIS A 280 -6.78 -13.28 10.96
N ASN A 281 -7.44 -14.20 11.67
CA ASN A 281 -7.26 -14.49 13.10
C ASN A 281 -7.46 -13.29 14.04
N TYR A 282 -8.37 -12.37 13.70
CA TYR A 282 -8.84 -11.35 14.64
C TYR A 282 -9.96 -11.91 15.52
N THR A 283 -9.81 -11.80 16.84
CA THR A 283 -10.82 -12.21 17.82
C THR A 283 -12.06 -11.32 17.72
N VAL A 284 -13.22 -11.95 17.52
CA VAL A 284 -14.57 -11.35 17.67
C VAL A 284 -14.90 -11.30 19.16
N LEU A 285 -15.53 -10.21 19.63
CA LEU A 285 -15.76 -9.94 21.05
C LEU A 285 -17.17 -10.30 21.51
#